data_AF-A0A553GQ30-F1
#
_entry.id   AF-A0A553GQ30-F1
#
_cell.length_a   1.000
_cell.length_b   1.000
_cell.length_c   1.000
_cell.angle_alpha   90.00
_cell.angle_beta   90.00
_cell.angle_gamma   90.00
#
_symmetry.space_group_name_H-M   'P 1'
#
loop_
_entity.id
_entity.type
_entity.pdbx_description
1 polymer ?
#
loop_
_entity_poly.entity_id
_entity_poly.type
_entity_poly.pdbx_seq_one_letter_code
_entity_poly.pdbx_strand_id
1 'polypeptide(L)'
;MRKLLLVLFIIISALSCKNNRQANKEIDSFKGSYQTNVKGIVSLRTFDHYTRALNDGFGFYVAPNLVVTNLSFIKGAAKVKASPMGLEDFSLVQGFVAYDLNLDLVLLKVSRRNLNYLSLNDATFKMDSVYQLYRKKRKLYIEDDVCGQVNKTDSIAFKDYSGGLKSGKPVFANSHRLAGLVQEIEGKKRILEPKWIQQLIDRQDKTPKSIYELRNKSNKVYISHTKVKGFRIITNKGNIEIALSDKTPIYRDNFIKLVSDQFYDSLLVHRVINNFLIQTGAADTKYAKKDDVVGWQGPGYTLKMNVVPGLYHRRGMIAASKLPADRNKHNRSDGSQFYIVAGRLFTNTELNDLEIEKGIKYTGAQRKAYTTLGGAPYLDGDYTVFGWVSKGMDVVDKIAASKTYAVDRPIDEIRIKTIQIIKK
;
A
#
# COMPACT_ATOMS: atom_id res chain seq x y z
N MET A 1 53.38 -42.18 53.10
CA MET A 1 52.40 -42.44 54.19
C MET A 1 51.11 -41.71 53.87
N ARG A 2 49.98 -42.45 53.83
CA ARG A 2 48.56 -42.03 53.94
C ARG A 2 48.06 -40.90 53.01
N LYS A 3 47.32 -41.25 51.96
CA LYS A 3 45.83 -41.28 51.88
C LYS A 3 45.20 -39.88 51.95
N LEU A 4 44.69 -39.38 50.82
CA LEU A 4 43.26 -39.06 50.71
C LEU A 4 42.77 -39.16 49.25
N LEU A 5 41.72 -39.94 49.10
CA LEU A 5 40.92 -40.18 47.91
C LEU A 5 39.95 -39.00 47.77
N LEU A 6 39.80 -38.38 46.59
CA LEU A 6 38.50 -37.81 46.23
C LEU A 6 38.29 -37.88 44.71
N VAL A 7 37.23 -38.60 44.39
CA VAL A 7 36.62 -38.82 43.08
C VAL A 7 36.13 -37.49 42.50
N LEU A 8 36.54 -37.15 41.27
CA LEU A 8 35.95 -36.05 40.51
C LEU A 8 34.97 -36.64 39.48
N PHE A 9 33.69 -36.69 39.87
CA PHE A 9 32.57 -36.98 38.98
C PHE A 9 32.06 -35.66 38.37
N ILE A 10 32.13 -35.57 37.04
CA ILE A 10 31.25 -34.88 36.07
C ILE A 10 30.32 -33.79 36.63
N ILE A 11 30.50 -32.53 36.19
CA ILE A 11 29.38 -31.68 35.75
C ILE A 11 29.83 -30.86 34.53
N ILE A 12 29.33 -31.27 33.36
CA ILE A 12 29.22 -30.43 32.17
C ILE A 12 28.40 -29.21 32.59
N SER A 13 29.03 -28.03 32.66
CA SER A 13 28.32 -26.78 32.86
C SER A 13 27.50 -26.47 31.62
N ALA A 14 26.28 -26.98 31.57
CA ALA A 14 25.22 -26.40 30.78
C ALA A 14 25.06 -24.94 31.23
N LEU A 15 25.56 -23.98 30.44
CA LEU A 15 25.07 -22.61 30.50
C LEU A 15 23.62 -22.62 29.99
N SER A 16 22.72 -22.99 30.90
CA SER A 16 21.30 -22.79 30.76
C SER A 16 21.06 -21.28 30.76
N CYS A 17 20.81 -20.68 29.59
CA CYS A 17 20.16 -19.39 29.48
C CYS A 17 18.87 -19.44 30.29
N LYS A 18 18.87 -18.87 31.49
CA LYS A 18 17.63 -18.61 32.22
C LYS A 18 16.78 -17.70 31.36
N ASN A 19 15.65 -18.24 30.89
CA ASN A 19 14.51 -17.46 30.42
C ASN A 19 14.08 -16.50 31.54
N ASN A 20 14.59 -15.27 31.52
CA ASN A 20 14.00 -14.17 32.26
C ASN A 20 12.69 -13.79 31.56
N ARG A 21 11.60 -14.47 31.92
CA ARG A 21 10.25 -13.99 31.61
C ARG A 21 10.01 -12.72 32.43
N GLN A 22 9.75 -11.61 31.73
CA GLN A 22 9.30 -10.35 32.31
C GLN A 22 8.10 -10.56 33.22
N ALA A 23 8.19 -10.05 34.45
CA ALA A 23 7.07 -10.00 35.37
C ALA A 23 6.40 -8.63 35.23
N ASN A 24 5.21 -8.60 34.61
CA ASN A 24 4.37 -7.40 34.58
C ASN A 24 4.07 -6.96 36.02
N LYS A 25 4.57 -5.79 36.41
CA LYS A 25 4.36 -5.26 37.75
C LYS A 25 3.09 -4.41 37.77
N GLU A 26 2.09 -4.85 38.54
CA GLU A 26 1.00 -3.96 38.95
C GLU A 26 1.59 -2.95 39.95
N ILE A 27 1.37 -1.66 39.73
CA ILE A 27 1.93 -0.61 40.57
C ILE A 27 0.80 0.17 41.22
N ASP A 28 0.83 0.26 42.55
CA ASP A 28 -0.06 1.13 43.32
C ASP A 28 0.14 2.60 42.93
N SER A 29 -0.93 3.38 43.05
CA SER A 29 -1.03 4.72 42.49
C SER A 29 0.09 5.68 42.91
N PHE A 30 1.14 5.82 42.11
CA PHE A 30 2.01 6.99 42.18
C PHE A 30 1.23 8.23 41.72
N LYS A 31 1.17 9.26 42.58
CA LYS A 31 0.92 10.63 42.11
C LYS A 31 2.14 11.07 41.30
N GLY A 32 1.97 11.13 39.97
CA GLY A 32 2.87 11.88 39.07
C GLY A 32 3.55 11.07 37.96
N SER A 33 3.55 11.66 36.75
CA SER A 33 4.19 11.29 35.47
C SER A 33 3.67 10.06 34.70
N TYR A 34 3.78 8.80 35.12
CA TYR A 34 3.29 7.68 34.28
C TYR A 34 1.77 7.64 34.09
N GLN A 35 1.01 7.93 35.16
CA GLN A 35 -0.44 8.08 35.07
C GLN A 35 -0.86 9.28 34.21
N THR A 36 0.02 10.27 34.05
CA THR A 36 -0.19 11.40 33.14
C THR A 36 0.17 10.98 31.71
N ASN A 37 1.30 10.31 31.51
CA ASN A 37 1.78 9.86 30.20
C ASN A 37 0.81 8.91 29.52
N VAL A 38 0.22 7.96 30.27
CA VAL A 38 -0.74 7.01 29.71
C VAL A 38 -1.98 7.71 29.11
N LYS A 39 -2.35 8.88 29.64
CA LYS A 39 -3.46 9.70 29.10
C LYS A 39 -3.11 10.39 27.79
N GLY A 40 -1.82 10.50 27.46
CA GLY A 40 -1.32 10.98 26.18
C GLY A 40 -1.29 9.91 25.08
N ILE A 41 -1.51 8.64 25.42
CA ILE A 41 -1.50 7.53 24.46
C ILE A 41 -2.87 7.39 23.79
N VAL A 42 -2.86 7.07 22.49
CA VAL A 42 -4.03 6.98 21.63
C VAL A 42 -4.10 5.61 20.98
N SER A 43 -5.28 5.00 21.00
CA SER A 43 -5.66 3.88 20.15
C SER A 43 -6.13 4.40 18.80
N LEU A 44 -5.62 3.82 17.72
CA LEU A 44 -5.95 4.20 16.34
C LEU A 44 -6.58 3.00 15.63
N ARG A 45 -7.58 3.28 14.79
CA ARG A 45 -8.22 2.29 13.91
C ARG A 45 -8.30 2.82 12.49
N THR A 46 -7.87 2.01 11.53
CA THR A 46 -7.87 2.36 10.10
C THR A 46 -9.04 1.71 9.38
N PHE A 47 -9.51 2.37 8.32
CA PHE A 47 -10.65 1.91 7.53
C PHE A 47 -10.41 2.09 6.03
N ASP A 48 -11.00 1.20 5.23
CA ASP A 48 -11.06 1.36 3.78
C ASP A 48 -12.14 2.37 3.35
N HIS A 49 -12.31 2.53 2.04
CA HIS A 49 -13.31 3.44 1.47
C HIS A 49 -14.75 3.03 1.84
N TYR A 50 -14.99 1.74 2.09
CA TYR A 50 -16.28 1.14 2.43
C TYR A 50 -16.49 1.02 3.94
N THR A 51 -15.70 1.74 4.75
CA THR A 51 -15.81 1.76 6.21
C THR A 51 -15.53 0.43 6.91
N ARG A 52 -14.91 -0.54 6.23
CA ARG A 52 -14.45 -1.77 6.87
C ARG A 52 -13.17 -1.48 7.64
N ALA A 53 -13.08 -1.98 8.87
CA ALA A 53 -11.87 -1.86 9.67
C ALA A 53 -10.75 -2.67 9.02
N LEU A 54 -9.56 -2.07 8.94
CA LEU A 54 -8.37 -2.69 8.36
C LEU A 54 -7.44 -3.17 9.48
N ASN A 55 -6.92 -2.24 10.27
CA ASN A 55 -5.95 -2.51 11.33
C ASN A 55 -6.20 -1.63 12.56
N ASP A 56 -5.82 -2.16 13.73
CA ASP A 56 -5.74 -1.44 15.01
C ASP A 56 -4.27 -1.19 15.38
N GLY A 57 -4.00 -0.02 15.96
CA GLY A 57 -2.65 0.42 16.28
C GLY A 57 -2.65 1.50 17.34
N PHE A 58 -1.48 2.10 17.55
CA PHE A 58 -1.26 3.09 18.60
C PHE A 58 -0.57 4.34 18.08
N GLY A 59 -0.74 5.43 18.81
CA GLY A 59 0.01 6.67 18.67
C GLY A 59 0.03 7.40 20.00
N PHE A 60 0.56 8.62 20.00
CA PHE A 60 0.46 9.48 21.18
C PHE A 60 0.40 10.96 20.80
N TYR A 61 -0.22 11.73 21.68
CA TYR A 61 -0.31 13.18 21.56
C TYR A 61 1.07 13.82 21.79
N VAL A 62 1.49 14.68 20.87
CA VAL A 62 2.72 15.50 20.96
C VAL A 62 2.41 16.99 21.07
N ALA A 63 1.15 17.36 20.81
CA ALA A 63 0.58 18.66 21.11
C ALA A 63 -0.93 18.46 21.34
N PRO A 64 -1.68 19.49 21.79
CA PRO A 64 -3.08 19.32 22.18
C PRO A 64 -3.98 18.67 21.12
N ASN A 65 -3.70 18.85 19.83
CA ASN A 65 -4.48 18.26 18.73
C ASN A 65 -3.61 17.53 17.69
N LEU A 66 -2.39 17.15 18.06
CA LEU A 66 -1.46 16.46 17.17
C LEU A 66 -1.09 15.10 17.76
N VAL A 67 -1.28 14.06 16.96
CA VAL A 67 -0.93 12.67 17.30
C VAL A 67 0.12 12.19 16.33
N VAL A 68 1.20 11.61 16.83
CA VAL A 68 2.22 10.93 16.01
C VAL A 68 2.04 9.42 16.06
N THR A 69 2.30 8.75 14.94
CA THR A 69 2.30 7.29 14.79
C THR A 69 3.16 6.88 13.59
N ASN A 70 3.26 5.58 13.34
CA ASN A 70 3.92 5.00 12.17
C ASN A 70 3.14 5.30 10.88
N LEU A 71 3.84 5.77 9.84
CA LEU A 71 3.23 6.04 8.54
C LEU A 71 2.70 4.77 7.89
N SER A 72 3.47 3.68 7.94
CA SER A 72 3.17 2.35 7.41
C SER A 72 1.84 1.81 7.93
N PHE A 73 1.51 2.07 9.20
CA PHE A 73 0.23 1.69 9.79
C PHE A 73 -0.95 2.45 9.17
N ILE A 74 -0.77 3.72 8.83
CA ILE A 74 -1.81 4.60 8.26
C ILE A 74 -1.92 4.46 6.74
N LYS A 75 -0.81 4.12 6.08
CA LYS A 75 -0.69 4.09 4.62
C LYS A 75 -1.64 3.04 4.02
N GLY A 76 -2.46 3.46 3.06
CA GLY A 76 -3.47 2.61 2.42
C GLY A 76 -4.87 2.72 3.04
N ALA A 77 -5.00 3.32 4.22
CA ALA A 77 -6.31 3.64 4.79
C ALA A 77 -6.98 4.79 4.03
N ALA A 78 -8.31 4.75 3.93
CA ALA A 78 -9.10 5.88 3.48
C ALA A 78 -9.49 6.81 4.64
N LYS A 79 -9.69 6.25 5.84
CA LYS A 79 -10.08 6.97 7.06
C LYS A 79 -9.34 6.39 8.27
N VAL A 80 -9.14 7.23 9.29
CA VAL A 80 -8.56 6.84 10.58
C VAL A 80 -9.44 7.39 11.68
N LYS A 81 -9.70 6.60 12.71
CA LYS A 81 -10.32 7.07 13.94
C LYS A 81 -9.34 6.93 15.10
N ALA A 82 -9.45 7.82 16.07
CA ALA A 82 -8.61 7.89 17.25
C ALA A 82 -9.45 7.88 18.52
N SER A 83 -8.99 7.17 19.54
CA SER A 83 -9.57 7.21 20.88
C SER A 83 -8.46 7.26 21.92
N PRO A 84 -8.59 8.02 23.03
CA PRO A 84 -7.66 7.89 24.15
C PRO A 84 -7.55 6.43 24.61
N MET A 85 -6.36 5.99 24.98
CA MET A 85 -6.13 4.59 25.30
C MET A 85 -7.02 4.11 26.46
N GLY A 86 -7.73 3.00 26.23
CA GLY A 86 -8.64 2.38 27.21
C GLY A 86 -10.06 2.94 27.19
N LEU A 87 -10.39 3.82 26.23
CA LEU A 87 -11.76 4.21 25.91
C LEU A 87 -12.20 3.59 24.58
N GLU A 88 -13.51 3.44 24.39
CA GLU A 88 -14.12 2.96 23.13
C GLU A 88 -14.73 4.10 22.30
N ASP A 89 -14.52 5.34 22.73
CA ASP A 89 -15.05 6.55 22.10
C ASP A 89 -14.09 7.05 21.00
N PHE A 90 -14.28 6.54 19.78
CA PHE A 90 -13.45 6.84 18.62
C PHE A 90 -13.97 8.03 17.81
N SER A 91 -13.14 9.06 17.66
CA SER A 91 -13.43 10.22 16.81
C SER A 91 -12.64 10.18 15.49
N LEU A 92 -13.18 10.78 14.43
CA LEU A 92 -12.51 10.83 13.13
C LEU A 92 -11.27 11.74 13.19
N VAL A 93 -10.16 11.23 12.66
CA VAL A 93 -8.94 12.03 12.40
C VAL A 93 -9.22 12.97 11.23
N GLN A 94 -8.90 14.25 11.38
CA GLN A 94 -9.18 15.28 10.37
C GLN A 94 -8.32 15.10 9.11
N GLY A 95 -7.10 14.59 9.28
CA GLY A 95 -6.14 14.37 8.22
C GLY A 95 -4.72 14.27 8.76
N PHE A 96 -3.73 14.31 7.87
CA PHE A 96 -2.32 14.44 8.25
C PHE A 96 -1.84 15.87 7.97
N VAL A 97 -0.90 16.34 8.78
CA VAL A 97 -0.25 17.66 8.60
C VAL A 97 1.23 17.52 8.28
N ALA A 98 1.84 16.37 8.51
CA ALA A 98 3.19 16.07 8.08
C ALA A 98 3.38 14.55 7.97
N TYR A 99 4.32 14.11 7.15
CA TYR A 99 4.75 12.71 7.10
C TYR A 99 6.21 12.61 6.68
N ASP A 100 6.89 11.54 7.09
CA ASP A 100 8.23 11.15 6.64
C ASP A 100 8.20 9.70 6.17
N LEU A 101 8.56 9.48 4.91
CA LEU A 101 8.60 8.13 4.34
C LEU A 101 9.85 7.34 4.75
N ASN A 102 10.98 8.00 5.03
CA ASN A 102 12.22 7.33 5.43
C ASN A 102 12.17 6.96 6.92
N LEU A 103 11.62 7.85 7.74
CA LEU A 103 11.49 7.65 9.17
C LEU A 103 10.21 6.92 9.57
N ASP A 104 9.39 6.49 8.60
CA ASP A 104 8.09 5.86 8.85
C ASP A 104 7.21 6.65 9.85
N LEU A 105 7.12 7.97 9.69
CA LEU A 105 6.37 8.83 10.60
C LEU A 105 5.21 9.54 9.91
N VAL A 106 4.11 9.71 10.64
CA VAL A 106 3.02 10.59 10.23
C VAL A 106 2.48 11.37 11.42
N LEU A 107 2.22 12.66 11.19
CA LEU A 107 1.63 13.58 12.15
C LEU A 107 0.17 13.82 11.77
N LEU A 108 -0.73 13.37 12.63
CA LEU A 108 -2.17 13.39 12.43
C LEU A 108 -2.81 14.56 13.19
N LYS A 109 -3.75 15.25 12.54
CA LYS A 109 -4.59 16.27 13.17
C LYS A 109 -5.87 15.62 13.69
N VAL A 110 -6.12 15.72 14.99
CA VAL A 110 -7.31 15.15 15.63
C VAL A 110 -8.24 16.24 16.14
N SER A 111 -9.54 15.99 16.08
CA SER A 111 -10.58 16.92 16.56
C SER A 111 -10.63 17.01 18.08
N ARG A 112 -10.44 15.88 18.77
CA ARG A 112 -10.45 15.80 20.23
C ARG A 112 -9.14 16.31 20.80
N ARG A 113 -9.20 17.49 21.43
CA ARG A 113 -8.06 18.10 22.11
C ARG A 113 -7.70 17.32 23.39
N ASN A 114 -6.41 17.15 23.68
CA ASN A 114 -5.91 16.49 24.90
C ASN A 114 -4.72 17.25 25.48
N LEU A 115 -4.86 17.75 26.71
CA LEU A 115 -3.80 18.50 27.38
C LEU A 115 -2.71 17.62 28.02
N ASN A 116 -2.91 16.30 28.08
CA ASN A 116 -1.92 15.34 28.57
C ASN A 116 -0.98 14.86 27.44
N TYR A 117 -0.53 15.76 26.56
CA TYR A 117 0.41 15.41 25.50
C TYR A 117 1.81 15.14 26.08
N LEU A 118 2.58 14.30 25.39
CA LEU A 118 3.92 13.92 25.83
C LEU A 118 4.92 15.00 25.40
N SER A 119 5.75 15.45 26.34
CA SER A 119 6.84 16.39 26.07
C SER A 119 7.97 15.67 25.32
N LEU A 120 8.48 16.32 24.27
CA LEU A 120 9.61 15.85 23.46
C LEU A 120 10.97 16.34 23.99
N ASN A 121 11.02 16.99 25.17
CA ASN A 121 12.26 17.58 25.67
C ASN A 121 13.36 16.52 25.85
N ASP A 122 14.45 16.68 25.13
CA ASP A 122 15.63 15.82 25.18
C ASP A 122 16.52 16.21 26.38
N ALA A 123 16.78 15.26 27.27
CA ALA A 123 18.09 15.19 27.89
C ALA A 123 18.70 13.89 27.37
N THR A 124 19.99 13.89 27.09
CA THR A 124 20.73 12.70 26.69
C THR A 124 20.73 11.71 27.84
N PHE A 125 19.71 10.85 27.92
CA PHE A 125 19.63 9.81 28.95
C PHE A 125 20.32 8.55 28.43
N LYS A 126 21.34 8.10 29.17
CA LYS A 126 21.90 6.77 29.02
C LYS A 126 20.82 5.78 29.44
N MET A 127 20.39 4.92 28.53
CA MET A 127 19.30 3.98 28.77
C MET A 127 19.79 2.57 28.66
N ASP A 128 19.83 1.90 29.80
CA ASP A 128 20.01 0.46 29.88
C ASP A 128 18.66 -0.27 29.74
N SER A 129 17.55 0.40 30.09
CA SER A 129 16.17 -0.13 29.99
C SER A 129 15.14 0.92 29.53
N VAL A 130 14.07 0.45 28.91
CA VAL A 130 12.87 1.22 28.52
C VAL A 130 11.61 0.62 29.12
N TYR A 131 10.59 1.45 29.28
CA TYR A 131 9.32 1.09 29.90
C TYR A 131 8.16 1.34 28.95
N GLN A 132 7.23 0.39 28.87
CA GLN A 132 5.94 0.53 28.21
C GLN A 132 4.81 0.66 29.21
N LEU A 133 3.81 1.45 28.81
CA LEU A 133 2.58 1.62 29.56
C LEU A 133 1.44 0.90 28.84
N TYR A 134 0.69 0.10 29.58
CA TYR A 134 -0.59 -0.39 29.10
C TYR A 134 -1.64 -0.39 30.23
N ARG A 135 -2.89 -0.14 29.86
CA ARG A 135 -4.01 -0.16 30.79
C ARG A 135 -4.86 -1.39 30.52
N LYS A 136 -5.00 -2.27 31.52
CA LYS A 136 -5.93 -3.40 31.47
C LYS A 136 -7.05 -3.11 32.48
N LYS A 137 -8.25 -2.87 31.98
CA LYS A 137 -9.38 -2.32 32.76
C LYS A 137 -9.00 -0.94 33.33
N ARG A 138 -9.22 -0.70 34.63
CA ARG A 138 -8.88 0.58 35.30
C ARG A 138 -7.44 0.64 35.85
N LYS A 139 -6.71 -0.47 35.82
CA LYS A 139 -5.36 -0.62 36.39
C LYS A 139 -4.28 -0.34 35.33
N LEU A 140 -3.22 0.35 35.76
CA LEU A 140 -2.03 0.65 34.95
C LEU A 140 -0.98 -0.43 35.20
N TYR A 141 -0.36 -0.89 34.13
CA TYR A 141 0.74 -1.85 34.16
C TYR A 141 1.94 -1.25 33.44
N ILE A 142 3.12 -1.61 33.94
CA ILE A 142 4.40 -1.27 33.34
C ILE A 142 5.11 -2.57 32.96
N GLU A 143 5.58 -2.61 31.72
CA GLU A 143 6.46 -3.65 31.19
C GLU A 143 7.81 -2.99 30.94
N ASP A 144 8.88 -3.53 31.55
CA ASP A 144 10.23 -3.03 31.40
C ASP A 144 11.04 -3.97 30.53
N ASP A 145 11.92 -3.39 29.73
CA ASP A 145 12.72 -4.15 28.80
C ASP A 145 14.11 -3.55 28.62
N VAL A 146 15.10 -4.41 28.39
CA VAL A 146 16.51 -4.01 28.24
C VAL A 146 16.78 -3.51 26.82
N CYS A 147 17.46 -2.37 26.69
CA CYS A 147 17.90 -1.85 25.40
C CYS A 147 19.20 -2.52 24.93
N GLY A 148 19.25 -2.95 23.67
CA GLY A 148 20.50 -3.37 23.03
C GLY A 148 21.46 -2.19 22.78
N GLN A 149 22.72 -2.47 22.47
CA GLN A 149 23.70 -1.44 22.12
C GLN A 149 23.25 -0.64 20.90
N VAL A 150 23.48 0.68 20.93
CA VAL A 150 23.25 1.60 19.79
C VAL A 150 24.17 1.19 18.64
N ASN A 151 23.61 0.89 17.47
CA ASN A 151 24.42 0.75 16.26
C ASN A 151 24.94 2.14 15.85
N LYS A 152 26.21 2.41 16.15
CA LYS A 152 26.87 3.72 15.91
C LYS A 152 26.97 4.11 14.43
N THR A 153 26.61 3.22 13.52
CA THR A 153 26.68 3.41 12.06
C THR A 153 25.40 3.97 11.43
N ASP A 154 24.28 4.01 12.15
CA ASP A 154 23.04 4.58 11.61
C ASP A 154 22.97 6.09 11.83
N SER A 155 22.93 6.86 10.73
CA SER A 155 22.75 8.33 10.72
C SER A 155 21.45 8.78 11.42
N ILE A 156 20.48 7.87 11.47
CA ILE A 156 19.23 7.98 12.21
C ILE A 156 19.44 7.12 13.45
N ALA A 157 19.78 7.72 14.59
CA ALA A 157 20.19 7.03 15.83
C ALA A 157 19.12 6.05 16.37
N PHE A 158 18.95 4.90 15.73
CA PHE A 158 18.03 3.84 16.13
C PHE A 158 18.64 3.01 17.25
N LYS A 159 17.79 2.63 18.20
CA LYS A 159 18.14 1.66 19.24
C LYS A 159 17.46 0.34 18.92
N ASP A 160 18.26 -0.69 18.62
CA ASP A 160 17.78 -2.05 18.39
C ASP A 160 17.25 -2.65 19.68
N TYR A 161 16.18 -3.42 19.56
CA TYR A 161 15.41 -3.84 20.73
C TYR A 161 14.66 -5.18 20.48
N SER A 162 14.64 -6.06 21.50
CA SER A 162 13.98 -7.38 21.45
C SER A 162 13.00 -7.56 22.61
N GLY A 163 11.69 -7.66 22.32
CA GLY A 163 10.64 -7.90 23.32
C GLY A 163 9.21 -7.55 22.85
N GLY A 164 8.26 -7.48 23.80
CA GLY A 164 6.81 -7.40 23.58
C GLY A 164 6.26 -6.08 23.01
N LEU A 165 7.14 -5.12 22.69
CA LEU A 165 6.74 -3.75 22.33
C LEU A 165 5.79 -3.68 21.12
N LYS A 166 4.70 -2.91 21.21
CA LYS A 166 3.80 -2.69 20.07
C LYS A 166 4.23 -1.47 19.25
N SER A 167 4.28 -1.62 17.91
CA SER A 167 4.53 -0.52 16.97
C SER A 167 3.54 0.64 17.19
N GLY A 168 3.99 1.87 17.03
CA GLY A 168 3.19 3.07 17.25
C GLY A 168 3.11 3.55 18.70
N LYS A 169 3.55 2.75 19.68
CA LYS A 169 3.52 3.15 21.09
C LYS A 169 4.73 4.01 21.48
N PRO A 170 4.57 4.95 22.43
CA PRO A 170 5.70 5.58 23.09
C PRO A 170 6.37 4.59 24.05
N VAL A 171 7.68 4.72 24.18
CA VAL A 171 8.49 4.11 25.25
C VAL A 171 9.04 5.19 26.16
N PHE A 172 9.29 4.84 27.42
CA PHE A 172 9.67 5.78 28.46
C PHE A 172 10.96 5.37 29.16
N ALA A 173 11.64 6.36 29.70
CA ALA A 173 12.73 6.21 30.65
C ALA A 173 12.27 5.69 32.01
N ASN A 174 13.23 5.22 32.82
CA ASN A 174 13.06 5.12 34.28
C ASN A 174 12.74 6.48 34.93
N SER A 175 13.16 7.59 34.33
CA SER A 175 12.80 8.96 34.72
C SER A 175 11.41 9.40 34.25
N HIS A 176 10.66 8.49 33.63
CA HIS A 176 9.30 8.69 33.13
C HIS A 176 9.21 9.64 31.92
N ARG A 177 10.35 10.07 31.36
CA ARG A 177 10.43 10.90 30.15
C ARG A 177 10.24 10.05 28.89
N LEU A 178 9.73 10.66 27.82
CA LEU A 178 9.60 9.99 26.53
C LEU A 178 11.00 9.62 26.00
N ALA A 179 11.21 8.32 25.77
CA ALA A 179 12.43 7.79 25.18
C ALA A 179 12.33 7.65 23.66
N GLY A 180 11.12 7.54 23.12
CA GLY A 180 10.90 7.47 21.68
C GLY A 180 9.60 6.77 21.26
N LEU A 181 9.47 6.54 19.96
CA LEU A 181 8.38 5.81 19.32
C LEU A 181 8.88 4.42 18.87
N VAL A 182 8.11 3.38 19.15
CA VAL A 182 8.41 2.02 18.67
C VAL A 182 8.06 1.89 17.20
N GLN A 183 9.00 1.39 16.40
CA GLN A 183 8.83 1.09 14.98
C GLN A 183 9.18 -0.37 14.71
N GLU A 184 8.62 -0.91 13.63
CA GLU A 184 8.94 -2.25 13.13
C GLU A 184 9.48 -2.12 11.71
N ILE A 185 10.78 -2.39 11.55
CA ILE A 185 11.52 -2.23 10.30
C ILE A 185 12.16 -3.59 10.00
N GLU A 186 11.79 -4.19 8.85
CA GLU A 186 12.29 -5.50 8.42
C GLU A 186 12.12 -6.61 9.48
N GLY A 187 10.98 -6.60 10.18
CA GLY A 187 10.66 -7.56 11.24
C GLY A 187 11.44 -7.35 12.55
N LYS A 188 12.27 -6.29 12.64
CA LYS A 188 12.99 -5.89 13.86
C LYS A 188 12.34 -4.68 14.47
N LYS A 189 12.22 -4.68 15.81
CA LYS A 189 11.69 -3.53 16.55
C LYS A 189 12.81 -2.56 16.87
N ARG A 190 12.55 -1.28 16.63
CA ARG A 190 13.49 -0.19 16.86
C ARG A 190 12.79 0.95 17.57
N ILE A 191 13.56 1.76 18.29
CA ILE A 191 13.06 2.96 18.96
C ILE A 191 13.58 4.18 18.21
N LEU A 192 12.65 5.03 17.75
CA LEU A 192 12.96 6.30 17.11
C LEU A 192 13.00 7.43 18.15
N GLU A 193 14.11 8.15 18.21
CA GLU A 193 14.33 9.24 19.18
C GLU A 193 13.36 10.43 19.01
N PRO A 194 12.97 11.13 20.10
CA PRO A 194 12.04 12.26 20.06
C PRO A 194 12.45 13.41 19.14
N LYS A 195 13.76 13.68 18.97
CA LYS A 195 14.25 14.75 18.07
C LYS A 195 13.72 14.64 16.64
N TRP A 196 13.53 13.43 16.11
CA TRP A 196 12.99 13.19 14.77
C TRP A 196 11.50 13.52 14.68
N ILE A 197 10.77 13.30 15.78
CA ILE A 197 9.36 13.69 15.90
C ILE A 197 9.27 15.22 15.95
N GLN A 198 10.18 15.88 16.68
CA GLN A 198 10.24 17.35 16.73
C GLN A 198 10.46 17.95 15.34
N GLN A 199 11.45 17.45 14.58
CA GLN A 199 11.69 17.88 13.20
C GLN A 199 10.45 17.72 12.29
N LEU A 200 9.65 16.67 12.51
CA LEU A 200 8.41 16.46 11.77
C LEU A 200 7.32 17.49 12.14
N ILE A 201 7.24 17.89 13.41
CA ILE A 201 6.32 18.92 13.90
C ILE A 201 6.69 20.29 13.32
N ASP A 202 7.99 20.60 13.23
CA ASP A 202 8.49 21.90 12.76
C ASP A 202 8.14 22.13 11.28
N ARG A 203 7.98 21.06 10.50
CA ARG A 203 7.61 21.11 9.06
C ARG A 203 6.12 20.85 8.77
N GLN A 204 5.26 20.95 9.78
CA GLN A 204 3.83 20.64 9.59
C GLN A 204 3.11 21.68 8.72
N ASP A 205 2.21 21.19 7.87
CA ASP A 205 1.26 22.00 7.13
C ASP A 205 0.24 22.65 8.07
N LYS A 206 -0.19 23.89 7.74
CA LYS A 206 -1.22 24.60 8.51
C LYS A 206 -2.59 23.92 8.43
N THR A 207 -2.90 23.32 7.27
CA THR A 207 -4.18 22.67 6.99
C THR A 207 -4.00 21.16 6.83
N PRO A 208 -4.86 20.34 7.45
CA PRO A 208 -4.76 18.90 7.31
C PRO A 208 -5.13 18.45 5.89
N LYS A 209 -4.30 17.58 5.32
CA LYS A 209 -4.53 16.89 4.04
C LYS A 209 -5.20 15.53 4.27
N SER A 210 -5.89 15.03 3.26
CA SER A 210 -6.66 13.79 3.40
C SER A 210 -5.76 12.58 3.62
N ILE A 211 -6.08 11.71 4.60
CA ILE A 211 -5.36 10.45 4.84
C ILE A 211 -5.18 9.65 3.55
N TYR A 212 -6.20 9.67 2.69
CA TYR A 212 -6.22 8.95 1.42
C TYR A 212 -5.06 9.30 0.48
N GLU A 213 -4.48 10.50 0.58
CA GLU A 213 -3.35 10.92 -0.26
C GLU A 213 -2.06 10.16 0.08
N LEU A 214 -1.91 9.67 1.32
CA LEU A 214 -0.70 8.96 1.78
C LEU A 214 -0.48 7.64 1.03
N ARG A 215 -1.53 7.01 0.51
CA ARG A 215 -1.44 5.74 -0.24
C ARG A 215 -0.52 5.83 -1.47
N ASN A 216 -0.42 7.02 -2.06
CA ASN A 216 0.33 7.26 -3.29
C ASN A 216 1.74 7.82 -3.00
N LYS A 217 2.08 8.07 -1.74
CA LYS A 217 3.40 8.58 -1.35
C LYS A 217 4.39 7.42 -1.26
N SER A 218 5.53 7.54 -1.94
CA SER A 218 6.60 6.54 -1.94
C SER A 218 7.93 7.23 -2.19
N ASN A 219 8.99 6.78 -1.51
CA ASN A 219 10.37 7.19 -1.81
C ASN A 219 10.99 6.34 -2.92
N LYS A 220 10.24 5.36 -3.44
CA LYS A 220 10.67 4.56 -4.57
C LYS A 220 10.76 5.46 -5.80
N VAL A 221 11.98 5.64 -6.30
CA VAL A 221 12.23 6.36 -7.55
C VAL A 221 11.92 5.39 -8.69
N TYR A 222 10.85 5.67 -9.43
CA TYR A 222 10.50 4.91 -10.62
C TYR A 222 11.34 5.36 -11.81
N ILE A 223 11.57 4.47 -12.77
CA ILE A 223 12.26 4.84 -14.01
C ILE A 223 11.50 5.97 -14.71
N SER A 224 12.22 6.99 -15.19
CA SER A 224 11.59 8.05 -15.98
C SER A 224 11.05 7.48 -17.29
N HIS A 225 9.84 7.90 -17.69
CA HIS A 225 9.23 7.50 -18.97
C HIS A 225 10.13 7.82 -20.18
N THR A 226 10.97 8.85 -20.08
CA THR A 226 11.90 9.20 -21.16
C THR A 226 12.94 8.11 -21.43
N LYS A 227 13.24 7.25 -20.45
CA LYS A 227 14.14 6.09 -20.56
C LYS A 227 13.42 4.79 -20.92
N VAL A 228 12.09 4.80 -21.01
CA VAL A 228 11.26 3.63 -21.32
C VAL A 228 10.90 3.64 -22.80
N LYS A 229 11.25 2.59 -23.53
CA LYS A 229 10.85 2.35 -24.92
C LYS A 229 9.49 1.64 -25.00
N GLY A 230 9.23 0.75 -24.06
CA GLY A 230 8.01 -0.06 -24.00
C GLY A 230 8.10 -1.12 -22.90
N PHE A 231 7.24 -2.12 -22.98
CA PHE A 231 7.17 -3.20 -22.01
C PHE A 231 7.00 -4.53 -22.73
N ARG A 232 7.57 -5.60 -22.17
CA ARG A 232 7.36 -6.97 -22.62
C ARG A 232 6.53 -7.71 -21.58
N ILE A 233 5.29 -8.01 -21.93
CA ILE A 233 4.38 -8.85 -21.15
C ILE A 233 4.74 -10.30 -21.45
N ILE A 234 5.29 -11.00 -20.47
CA ILE A 234 5.68 -12.42 -20.60
C ILE A 234 4.54 -13.27 -20.09
N THR A 235 3.97 -14.10 -20.95
CA THR A 235 2.90 -15.04 -20.56
C THR A 235 3.31 -16.49 -20.79
N ASN A 236 2.51 -17.44 -20.29
CA ASN A 236 2.65 -18.85 -20.65
C ASN A 236 2.15 -19.19 -22.07
N LYS A 237 1.56 -18.24 -22.82
CA LYS A 237 1.10 -18.42 -24.21
C LYS A 237 1.97 -17.69 -25.24
N GLY A 238 2.93 -16.88 -24.80
CA GLY A 238 3.83 -16.08 -25.64
C GLY A 238 4.13 -14.70 -25.05
N ASN A 239 4.96 -13.93 -25.73
CA ASN A 239 5.32 -12.58 -25.32
C ASN A 239 4.56 -11.53 -26.14
N ILE A 240 4.11 -10.46 -25.48
CA ILE A 240 3.48 -9.31 -26.12
C ILE A 240 4.30 -8.08 -25.77
N GLU A 241 4.78 -7.34 -26.77
CA GLU A 241 5.44 -6.05 -26.55
C GLU A 241 4.46 -4.91 -26.72
N ILE A 242 4.48 -3.96 -25.80
CA ILE A 242 3.58 -2.82 -25.79
C ILE A 242 4.36 -1.51 -25.65
N ALA A 243 3.80 -0.43 -26.17
CA ALA A 243 4.26 0.94 -25.96
C ALA A 243 3.11 1.78 -25.39
N LEU A 244 3.45 2.82 -24.63
CA LEU A 244 2.48 3.69 -23.96
C LEU A 244 2.48 5.08 -24.60
N SER A 245 1.32 5.74 -24.61
CA SER A 245 1.17 7.08 -25.14
C SER A 245 1.58 8.15 -24.14
N ASP A 246 2.40 9.11 -24.59
CA ASP A 246 2.72 10.31 -23.83
C ASP A 246 1.53 11.29 -23.71
N LYS A 247 0.47 11.12 -24.53
CA LYS A 247 -0.76 11.92 -24.41
C LYS A 247 -1.62 11.54 -23.21
N THR A 248 -1.32 10.42 -22.55
CA THR A 248 -2.01 9.94 -21.34
C THR A 248 -1.01 9.75 -20.18
N PRO A 249 -0.33 10.82 -19.72
CA PRO A 249 0.81 10.71 -18.80
C PRO A 249 0.43 10.05 -17.46
N ILE A 250 -0.77 10.34 -16.94
CA ILE A 250 -1.25 9.74 -15.68
C ILE A 250 -1.33 8.21 -15.78
N TYR A 251 -1.80 7.67 -16.91
CA TYR A 251 -1.91 6.22 -17.12
C TYR A 251 -0.55 5.60 -17.40
N ARG A 252 0.27 6.27 -18.23
CA ARG A 252 1.65 5.86 -18.54
C ARG A 252 2.48 5.72 -17.27
N ASP A 253 2.52 6.77 -16.44
CA ASP A 253 3.35 6.83 -15.24
C ASP A 253 2.84 5.87 -14.17
N ASN A 254 1.52 5.70 -14.08
CA ASN A 254 0.91 4.67 -13.23
C ASN A 254 1.31 3.25 -13.66
N PHE A 255 1.30 2.95 -14.96
CA PHE A 255 1.73 1.65 -15.47
C PHE A 255 3.22 1.39 -15.20
N ILE A 256 4.09 2.39 -15.43
CA ILE A 256 5.52 2.33 -15.08
C ILE A 256 5.70 1.99 -13.59
N LYS A 257 4.96 2.66 -12.71
CA LYS A 257 4.97 2.39 -11.27
C LYS A 257 4.57 0.95 -10.97
N LEU A 258 3.41 0.50 -11.46
CA LEU A 258 2.90 -0.84 -11.16
C LEU A 258 3.81 -1.96 -11.68
N VAL A 259 4.42 -1.79 -12.86
CA VAL A 259 5.43 -2.71 -13.37
C VAL A 259 6.69 -2.70 -12.50
N SER A 260 7.18 -1.52 -12.12
CA SER A 260 8.33 -1.39 -11.22
C SER A 260 8.08 -1.98 -9.83
N ASP A 261 6.82 -2.03 -9.40
CA ASP A 261 6.34 -2.66 -8.17
C ASP A 261 6.07 -4.16 -8.32
N GLN A 262 6.31 -4.76 -9.51
CA GLN A 262 6.01 -6.16 -9.81
C GLN A 262 4.53 -6.53 -9.51
N PHE A 263 3.63 -5.54 -9.60
CA PHE A 263 2.22 -5.71 -9.28
C PHE A 263 1.55 -6.77 -10.18
N TYR A 264 1.92 -6.77 -11.46
CA TYR A 264 1.35 -7.65 -12.48
C TYR A 264 1.90 -9.09 -12.44
N ASP A 265 2.94 -9.35 -11.65
CA ASP A 265 3.56 -10.66 -11.60
C ASP A 265 2.58 -11.70 -11.05
N SER A 266 2.47 -12.79 -11.80
CA SER A 266 1.54 -13.90 -11.57
C SER A 266 0.06 -13.56 -11.66
N LEU A 267 -0.36 -12.42 -12.22
CA LEU A 267 -1.79 -12.16 -12.45
C LEU A 267 -2.33 -12.98 -13.63
N LEU A 268 -3.64 -13.24 -13.63
CA LEU A 268 -4.32 -13.93 -14.74
C LEU A 268 -4.74 -12.94 -15.83
N VAL A 269 -4.74 -13.42 -17.07
CA VAL A 269 -5.69 -12.94 -18.09
C VAL A 269 -7.03 -13.58 -17.75
N HIS A 270 -7.87 -12.83 -17.05
CA HIS A 270 -9.07 -13.37 -16.40
C HIS A 270 -10.32 -13.30 -17.27
N ARG A 271 -10.25 -12.59 -18.40
CA ARG A 271 -11.35 -12.48 -19.36
C ARG A 271 -10.81 -12.38 -20.78
N VAL A 272 -11.33 -13.22 -21.68
CA VAL A 272 -11.00 -13.21 -23.11
C VAL A 272 -12.28 -13.36 -23.91
N ILE A 273 -12.43 -12.54 -24.95
CA ILE A 273 -13.57 -12.62 -25.86
C ILE A 273 -13.02 -12.60 -27.27
N ASN A 274 -13.27 -13.69 -28.00
CA ASN A 274 -12.83 -13.83 -29.37
C ASN A 274 -13.36 -12.66 -30.22
N ASN A 275 -12.54 -12.14 -31.12
CA ASN A 275 -12.88 -10.98 -31.96
C ASN A 275 -13.20 -9.68 -31.18
N PHE A 276 -12.81 -9.60 -29.90
CA PHE A 276 -13.01 -8.40 -29.09
C PHE A 276 -11.76 -8.03 -28.28
N LEU A 277 -11.47 -8.69 -27.16
CA LEU A 277 -10.37 -8.28 -26.28
C LEU A 277 -9.82 -9.39 -25.40
N ILE A 278 -8.64 -9.14 -24.83
CA ILE A 278 -8.09 -9.87 -23.68
C ILE A 278 -7.92 -8.89 -22.51
N GLN A 279 -8.32 -9.26 -21.30
CA GLN A 279 -8.33 -8.39 -20.13
C GLN A 279 -7.54 -9.00 -18.95
N THR A 280 -6.75 -8.17 -18.29
CA THR A 280 -5.88 -8.55 -17.17
C THR A 280 -5.73 -7.40 -16.15
N GLY A 281 -4.82 -7.56 -15.18
CA GLY A 281 -4.46 -6.54 -14.20
C GLY A 281 -5.33 -6.50 -12.95
N ALA A 282 -6.14 -7.53 -12.70
CA ALA A 282 -6.99 -7.63 -11.52
C ALA A 282 -6.25 -8.28 -10.34
N ALA A 283 -6.18 -7.60 -9.20
CA ALA A 283 -5.38 -7.98 -8.04
C ALA A 283 -5.84 -9.30 -7.39
N ASP A 284 -7.14 -9.56 -7.43
CA ASP A 284 -7.77 -10.78 -6.91
C ASP A 284 -7.42 -12.04 -7.71
N THR A 285 -6.72 -11.92 -8.84
CA THR A 285 -6.33 -13.07 -9.68
C THR A 285 -5.02 -13.75 -9.27
N LYS A 286 -4.19 -13.12 -8.44
CA LYS A 286 -2.81 -13.58 -8.18
C LYS A 286 -2.76 -15.02 -7.64
N TYR A 287 -3.64 -15.33 -6.70
CA TYR A 287 -3.76 -16.64 -6.04
C TYR A 287 -5.12 -17.29 -6.29
N ALA A 288 -5.84 -16.84 -7.31
CA ALA A 288 -7.16 -17.34 -7.62
C ALA A 288 -7.09 -18.81 -8.05
N LYS A 289 -8.02 -19.60 -7.53
CA LYS A 289 -8.32 -20.96 -7.97
C LYS A 289 -9.23 -20.93 -9.18
N LYS A 290 -9.40 -22.10 -9.80
CA LYS A 290 -10.19 -22.31 -11.01
C LYS A 290 -11.63 -21.77 -10.91
N ASP A 291 -12.28 -21.98 -9.78
CA ASP A 291 -13.70 -21.67 -9.57
C ASP A 291 -13.94 -20.30 -8.91
N ASP A 292 -12.87 -19.55 -8.60
CA ASP A 292 -12.99 -18.25 -7.97
C ASP A 292 -13.59 -17.21 -8.93
N VAL A 293 -14.47 -16.36 -8.40
CA VAL A 293 -14.96 -15.17 -9.10
C VAL A 293 -13.93 -14.06 -8.94
N VAL A 294 -13.34 -13.63 -10.06
CA VAL A 294 -12.22 -12.68 -10.11
C VAL A 294 -12.51 -11.52 -11.07
N GLY A 295 -11.63 -10.51 -11.08
CA GLY A 295 -11.78 -9.34 -11.96
C GLY A 295 -12.39 -8.12 -11.24
N TRP A 296 -12.55 -8.19 -9.92
CA TRP A 296 -13.25 -7.16 -9.14
C TRP A 296 -12.33 -6.26 -8.33
N GLN A 297 -11.04 -6.59 -8.23
CA GLN A 297 -10.09 -5.83 -7.42
C GLN A 297 -8.97 -5.23 -8.28
N GLY A 298 -8.65 -3.96 -8.01
CA GLY A 298 -7.48 -3.25 -8.55
C GLY A 298 -6.42 -3.00 -7.47
N PRO A 299 -5.60 -1.94 -7.59
CA PRO A 299 -4.51 -1.64 -6.67
C PRO A 299 -4.95 -0.81 -5.44
N GLY A 300 -6.25 -0.79 -5.13
CA GLY A 300 -6.84 0.05 -4.07
C GLY A 300 -7.07 1.52 -4.46
N TYR A 301 -6.97 1.85 -5.75
CA TYR A 301 -7.22 3.19 -6.29
C TYR A 301 -7.75 3.18 -7.72
N THR A 302 -8.31 4.31 -8.15
CA THR A 302 -8.87 4.52 -9.49
C THR A 302 -8.29 5.78 -10.13
N LEU A 303 -8.28 5.84 -11.46
CA LEU A 303 -7.80 6.96 -12.26
C LEU A 303 -8.98 7.74 -12.87
N LYS A 304 -8.81 9.04 -13.10
CA LYS A 304 -9.82 9.84 -13.80
C LYS A 304 -9.87 9.39 -15.26
N MET A 305 -11.06 9.15 -15.79
CA MET A 305 -11.23 8.87 -17.22
C MET A 305 -10.73 10.06 -18.05
N ASN A 306 -9.98 9.78 -19.11
CA ASN A 306 -9.39 10.77 -20.00
C ASN A 306 -9.41 10.28 -21.45
N VAL A 307 -10.39 10.73 -22.24
CA VAL A 307 -10.47 10.44 -23.67
C VAL A 307 -9.64 11.47 -24.43
N VAL A 308 -8.70 11.00 -25.25
CA VAL A 308 -7.76 11.86 -25.96
C VAL A 308 -7.98 11.73 -27.47
N PRO A 309 -8.14 12.85 -28.21
CA PRO A 309 -8.25 12.83 -29.66
C PRO A 309 -7.08 12.08 -30.34
N GLY A 310 -7.44 11.16 -31.23
CA GLY A 310 -6.50 10.29 -31.94
C GLY A 310 -6.12 8.99 -31.20
N LEU A 311 -6.57 8.79 -29.95
CA LEU A 311 -6.48 7.51 -29.26
C LEU A 311 -7.88 6.88 -29.19
N TYR A 312 -8.11 5.87 -30.01
CA TYR A 312 -9.39 5.17 -30.19
C TYR A 312 -9.16 3.67 -30.31
N HIS A 313 -10.21 2.85 -30.18
CA HIS A 313 -10.13 1.41 -29.97
C HIS A 313 -9.90 0.60 -31.25
N ARG A 314 -8.97 1.01 -32.10
CA ARG A 314 -8.49 0.15 -33.20
C ARG A 314 -7.77 -1.08 -32.66
N ARG A 315 -7.65 -2.11 -33.50
CA ARG A 315 -6.91 -3.33 -33.20
C ARG A 315 -5.50 -3.04 -32.65
N GLY A 316 -5.14 -3.76 -31.58
CA GLY A 316 -3.87 -3.66 -30.87
C GLY A 316 -3.79 -2.52 -29.84
N MET A 317 -4.83 -1.70 -29.69
CA MET A 317 -4.82 -0.64 -28.67
C MET A 317 -5.05 -1.18 -27.27
N ILE A 318 -4.49 -0.48 -26.28
CA ILE A 318 -4.56 -0.83 -24.86
C ILE A 318 -5.37 0.24 -24.15
N ALA A 319 -6.39 -0.18 -23.41
CA ALA A 319 -7.28 0.73 -22.70
C ALA A 319 -7.56 0.24 -21.28
N ALA A 320 -7.80 1.21 -20.38
CA ALA A 320 -8.06 0.92 -18.99
C ALA A 320 -9.49 0.42 -18.78
N SER A 321 -9.66 -0.60 -17.95
CA SER A 321 -10.97 -1.09 -17.56
C SER A 321 -11.63 -0.15 -16.55
N LYS A 322 -12.94 -0.24 -16.39
CA LYS A 322 -13.68 0.46 -15.34
C LYS A 322 -14.86 -0.39 -14.87
N LEU A 323 -15.37 -0.11 -13.67
CA LEU A 323 -16.61 -0.72 -13.19
C LEU A 323 -17.79 -0.30 -14.08
N PRO A 324 -18.84 -1.13 -14.18
CA PRO A 324 -20.09 -0.78 -14.87
C PRO A 324 -20.72 0.50 -14.30
N ALA A 325 -21.51 1.20 -15.13
CA ALA A 325 -21.99 2.55 -14.84
C ALA A 325 -22.79 2.66 -13.52
N ASP A 326 -23.62 1.66 -13.21
CA ASP A 326 -24.41 1.55 -11.97
C ASP A 326 -23.53 1.53 -10.72
N ARG A 327 -22.32 0.97 -10.81
CA ARG A 327 -21.33 0.88 -9.73
C ARG A 327 -20.20 1.91 -9.85
N ASN A 328 -20.23 2.77 -10.87
CA ASN A 328 -19.16 3.71 -11.19
C ASN A 328 -19.67 5.15 -11.35
N LYS A 329 -20.31 5.67 -10.29
CA LYS A 329 -20.93 7.01 -10.28
C LYS A 329 -19.99 8.16 -10.68
N HIS A 330 -18.68 7.98 -10.45
CA HIS A 330 -17.66 9.00 -10.75
C HIS A 330 -16.97 8.78 -12.10
N ASN A 331 -17.41 7.78 -12.87
CA ASN A 331 -16.87 7.40 -14.18
C ASN A 331 -15.33 7.31 -14.17
N ARG A 332 -14.78 6.52 -13.26
CA ARG A 332 -13.33 6.36 -13.06
C ARG A 332 -12.85 5.02 -13.58
N SER A 333 -11.66 5.00 -14.15
CA SER A 333 -10.97 3.76 -14.55
C SER A 333 -10.35 3.08 -13.34
N ASP A 334 -10.30 1.75 -13.38
CA ASP A 334 -9.53 0.98 -12.41
C ASP A 334 -8.05 1.37 -12.48
N GLY A 335 -7.36 1.28 -11.34
CA GLY A 335 -5.97 1.68 -11.24
C GLY A 335 -4.97 0.73 -11.90
N SER A 336 -5.33 -0.54 -12.15
CA SER A 336 -4.39 -1.54 -12.69
C SER A 336 -4.96 -2.40 -13.80
N GLN A 337 -6.28 -2.59 -13.85
CA GLN A 337 -6.92 -3.40 -14.88
C GLN A 337 -6.91 -2.71 -16.25
N PHE A 338 -6.54 -3.48 -17.27
CA PHE A 338 -6.53 -3.04 -18.65
C PHE A 338 -6.88 -4.20 -19.59
N TYR A 339 -7.24 -3.85 -20.83
CA TYR A 339 -7.46 -4.79 -21.90
C TYR A 339 -6.70 -4.40 -23.17
N ILE A 340 -6.43 -5.40 -23.99
CA ILE A 340 -5.83 -5.26 -25.32
C ILE A 340 -6.91 -5.62 -26.35
N VAL A 341 -7.15 -4.72 -27.30
CA VAL A 341 -8.15 -4.91 -28.36
C VAL A 341 -7.62 -5.91 -29.39
N ALA A 342 -8.20 -7.10 -29.44
CA ALA A 342 -8.05 -8.01 -30.57
C ALA A 342 -8.94 -7.50 -31.73
N GLY A 343 -10.20 -7.23 -31.42
CA GLY A 343 -11.17 -6.59 -32.32
C GLY A 343 -11.59 -7.44 -33.52
N ARG A 344 -12.55 -6.90 -34.28
CA ARG A 344 -13.01 -7.43 -35.56
C ARG A 344 -13.14 -6.32 -36.59
N LEU A 345 -13.32 -6.71 -37.86
CA LEU A 345 -13.70 -5.79 -38.91
C LEU A 345 -15.15 -5.32 -38.74
N PHE A 346 -15.40 -4.08 -39.15
CA PHE A 346 -16.72 -3.47 -39.19
C PHE A 346 -17.02 -3.01 -40.62
N THR A 347 -18.27 -3.17 -41.03
CA THR A 347 -18.79 -2.61 -42.27
C THR A 347 -19.09 -1.12 -42.08
N ASN A 348 -19.15 -0.36 -43.18
CA ASN A 348 -19.57 1.04 -43.11
C ASN A 348 -20.98 1.19 -42.56
N THR A 349 -21.87 0.22 -42.80
CA THR A 349 -23.23 0.20 -42.25
C THR A 349 -23.22 0.09 -40.73
N GLU A 350 -22.51 -0.90 -40.17
CA GLU A 350 -22.39 -1.03 -38.71
C GLU A 350 -21.77 0.21 -38.06
N LEU A 351 -20.80 0.86 -38.74
CA LEU A 351 -20.23 2.12 -38.25
C LEU A 351 -21.24 3.26 -38.29
N ASN A 352 -22.13 3.32 -39.29
CA ASN A 352 -23.20 4.32 -39.34
C ASN A 352 -24.20 4.10 -38.20
N ASP A 353 -24.57 2.86 -37.93
CA ASP A 353 -25.49 2.52 -36.82
C ASP A 353 -24.91 2.93 -35.47
N LEU A 354 -23.61 2.66 -35.25
CA LEU A 354 -22.90 3.08 -34.04
C LEU A 354 -22.77 4.61 -33.91
N GLU A 355 -22.61 5.34 -35.01
CA GLU A 355 -22.63 6.81 -34.98
C GLU A 355 -23.97 7.36 -34.50
N ILE A 356 -25.08 6.74 -34.94
CA ILE A 356 -26.43 7.09 -34.51
C ILE A 356 -26.63 6.74 -33.04
N GLU A 357 -26.33 5.50 -32.65
CA GLU A 357 -26.51 4.99 -31.27
C GLU A 357 -25.74 5.83 -30.25
N LYS A 358 -24.47 6.15 -30.56
CA LYS A 358 -23.59 6.86 -29.64
C LYS A 358 -23.65 8.39 -29.77
N GLY A 359 -24.31 8.91 -30.81
CA GLY A 359 -24.30 10.33 -31.11
C GLY A 359 -22.91 10.89 -31.42
N ILE A 360 -22.06 10.10 -32.08
CA ILE A 360 -20.68 10.49 -32.45
C ILE A 360 -20.48 10.44 -33.97
N LYS A 361 -19.37 11.00 -34.46
CA LYS A 361 -18.94 10.86 -35.85
C LYS A 361 -17.52 10.34 -35.93
N TYR A 362 -17.33 9.23 -36.62
CA TYR A 362 -15.99 8.67 -36.83
C TYR A 362 -15.28 9.43 -37.94
N THR A 363 -14.03 9.80 -37.70
CA THR A 363 -13.15 10.36 -38.74
C THR A 363 -12.90 9.36 -39.86
N GLY A 364 -12.54 9.83 -41.06
CA GLY A 364 -12.17 8.94 -42.17
C GLY A 364 -11.03 7.97 -41.82
N ALA A 365 -10.09 8.40 -40.96
CA ALA A 365 -9.01 7.55 -40.45
C ALA A 365 -9.53 6.44 -39.51
N GLN A 366 -10.46 6.76 -38.61
CA GLN A 366 -11.11 5.76 -37.74
C GLN A 366 -11.88 4.74 -38.58
N ARG A 367 -12.71 5.21 -39.54
CA ARG A 367 -13.47 4.31 -40.42
C ARG A 367 -12.54 3.36 -41.17
N LYS A 368 -11.49 3.89 -41.81
CA LYS A 368 -10.49 3.08 -42.49
C LYS A 368 -9.86 2.05 -41.55
N ALA A 369 -9.49 2.44 -40.33
CA ALA A 369 -8.93 1.50 -39.35
C ALA A 369 -9.91 0.37 -39.01
N TYR A 370 -11.18 0.68 -38.73
CA TYR A 370 -12.19 -0.31 -38.37
C TYR A 370 -12.61 -1.24 -39.51
N THR A 371 -12.57 -0.76 -40.77
CA THR A 371 -12.91 -1.58 -41.93
C THR A 371 -11.75 -2.44 -42.45
N THR A 372 -10.49 -2.08 -42.15
CA THR A 372 -9.31 -2.78 -42.70
C THR A 372 -8.47 -3.53 -41.67
N LEU A 373 -8.32 -2.97 -40.46
CA LEU A 373 -7.54 -3.57 -39.36
C LEU A 373 -8.46 -4.12 -38.28
N GLY A 374 -9.63 -3.53 -38.11
CA GLY A 374 -10.59 -3.88 -37.07
C GLY A 374 -10.39 -3.12 -35.77
N GLY A 375 -11.21 -3.46 -34.78
CA GLY A 375 -11.18 -2.81 -33.46
C GLY A 375 -12.44 -3.08 -32.64
N ALA A 376 -12.76 -2.12 -31.77
CA ALA A 376 -13.95 -2.10 -30.92
C ALA A 376 -14.55 -0.67 -30.88
N PRO A 377 -15.05 -0.14 -32.02
CA PRO A 377 -15.55 1.24 -32.14
C PRO A 377 -16.62 1.60 -31.11
N TYR A 378 -17.45 0.65 -30.69
CA TYR A 378 -18.47 0.84 -29.66
C TYR A 378 -17.92 1.25 -28.29
N LEU A 379 -16.61 1.11 -28.03
CA LEU A 379 -15.94 1.58 -26.80
C LEU A 379 -15.40 3.01 -26.92
N ASP A 380 -15.37 3.61 -28.11
CA ASP A 380 -14.85 4.96 -28.30
C ASP A 380 -15.66 5.98 -27.49
N GLY A 381 -14.95 6.87 -26.80
CA GLY A 381 -15.53 7.86 -25.90
C GLY A 381 -15.78 7.38 -24.48
N ASP A 382 -15.77 6.06 -24.23
CA ASP A 382 -16.12 5.51 -22.92
C ASP A 382 -14.92 5.05 -22.09
N TYR A 383 -13.79 4.74 -22.73
CA TYR A 383 -12.61 4.19 -22.07
C TYR A 383 -11.35 4.95 -22.44
N THR A 384 -10.41 5.01 -21.49
CA THR A 384 -9.12 5.67 -21.70
C THR A 384 -8.16 4.72 -22.40
N VAL A 385 -7.88 5.00 -23.68
CA VAL A 385 -6.84 4.34 -24.45
C VAL A 385 -5.49 4.98 -24.10
N PHE A 386 -4.51 4.19 -23.67
CA PHE A 386 -3.24 4.69 -23.15
C PHE A 386 -1.98 4.03 -23.74
N GLY A 387 -2.14 3.09 -24.67
CA GLY A 387 -1.02 2.40 -25.31
C GLY A 387 -1.43 1.55 -26.50
N TRP A 388 -0.47 0.83 -27.07
CA TRP A 388 -0.67 -0.10 -28.18
C TRP A 388 0.33 -1.26 -28.12
N VAL A 389 -0.03 -2.37 -28.73
CA VAL A 389 0.86 -3.50 -29.00
C VAL A 389 1.82 -3.11 -30.12
N SER A 390 3.12 -3.19 -29.83
CA SER A 390 4.19 -2.98 -30.80
C SER A 390 4.64 -4.29 -31.47
N LYS A 391 4.54 -5.44 -30.76
CA LYS A 391 4.79 -6.79 -31.30
C LYS A 391 3.96 -7.84 -30.56
N GLY A 392 3.65 -8.96 -31.23
CA GLY A 392 2.95 -10.09 -30.63
C GLY A 392 1.42 -10.03 -30.74
N MET A 393 0.87 -9.40 -31.80
CA MET A 393 -0.58 -9.42 -32.06
C MET A 393 -1.12 -10.83 -32.33
N ASP A 394 -0.31 -11.70 -32.93
CA ASP A 394 -0.60 -13.13 -33.11
C ASP A 394 -0.79 -13.85 -31.76
N VAL A 395 0.00 -13.47 -30.75
CA VAL A 395 -0.16 -13.98 -29.38
C VAL A 395 -1.45 -13.46 -28.76
N VAL A 396 -1.79 -12.19 -28.98
CA VAL A 396 -3.06 -11.59 -28.53
C VAL A 396 -4.25 -12.35 -29.13
N ASP A 397 -4.23 -12.62 -30.44
CA ASP A 397 -5.29 -13.37 -31.11
C ASP A 397 -5.43 -14.79 -30.56
N LYS A 398 -4.30 -15.48 -30.39
CA LYS A 398 -4.27 -16.83 -29.82
C LYS A 398 -4.87 -16.87 -28.41
N ILE A 399 -4.59 -15.86 -27.58
CA ILE A 399 -5.19 -15.73 -26.24
C ILE A 399 -6.68 -15.42 -26.36
N ALA A 400 -7.09 -14.48 -27.22
CA ALA A 400 -8.49 -14.09 -27.43
C ALA A 400 -9.38 -15.25 -27.90
N ALA A 401 -8.82 -16.17 -28.70
CA ALA A 401 -9.50 -17.35 -29.21
C ALA A 401 -9.50 -18.55 -28.23
N SER A 402 -8.99 -18.39 -27.00
CA SER A 402 -8.97 -19.49 -26.02
C SER A 402 -10.37 -19.89 -25.57
N LYS A 403 -10.59 -21.18 -25.31
CA LYS A 403 -11.86 -21.68 -24.78
C LYS A 403 -12.13 -21.09 -23.40
N THR A 404 -13.38 -20.71 -23.14
CA THR A 404 -13.79 -20.04 -21.91
C THR A 404 -14.92 -20.78 -21.20
N TYR A 405 -15.09 -20.48 -19.90
CA TYR A 405 -16.32 -20.74 -19.16
C TYR A 405 -17.41 -19.71 -19.51
N ALA A 406 -18.60 -19.84 -18.90
CA ALA A 406 -19.76 -18.97 -19.13
C ALA A 406 -19.53 -17.46 -18.83
N VAL A 407 -18.41 -17.10 -18.19
CA VAL A 407 -18.04 -15.72 -17.81
C VAL A 407 -16.79 -15.22 -18.53
N ASP A 408 -16.50 -15.75 -19.73
CA ASP A 408 -15.35 -15.37 -20.55
C ASP A 408 -13.96 -15.66 -19.92
N ARG A 409 -13.92 -16.36 -18.78
CA ARG A 409 -12.66 -16.78 -18.14
C ARG A 409 -12.05 -17.95 -18.91
N PRO A 410 -10.78 -17.88 -19.35
CA PRO A 410 -10.11 -19.01 -19.99
C PRO A 410 -10.16 -20.29 -19.14
N ILE A 411 -10.42 -21.43 -19.79
CA ILE A 411 -10.40 -22.75 -19.15
C ILE A 411 -8.96 -23.11 -18.74
N ASP A 412 -8.03 -22.98 -19.67
CA ASP A 412 -6.61 -23.08 -19.40
C ASP A 412 -6.13 -21.75 -18.83
N GLU A 413 -5.46 -21.78 -17.67
CA GLU A 413 -4.94 -20.55 -17.08
C GLU A 413 -3.93 -19.88 -18.02
N ILE A 414 -4.15 -18.59 -18.28
CA ILE A 414 -3.22 -17.74 -19.00
C ILE A 414 -2.68 -16.73 -17.99
N ARG A 415 -1.39 -16.84 -17.68
CA ARG A 415 -0.76 -16.09 -16.59
C ARG A 415 0.27 -15.13 -17.14
N ILE A 416 0.22 -13.89 -16.65
CA ILE A 416 1.31 -12.92 -16.77
C ILE A 416 2.40 -13.37 -15.80
N LYS A 417 3.48 -13.96 -16.32
CA LYS A 417 4.62 -14.37 -15.49
C LYS A 417 5.27 -13.13 -14.87
N THR A 418 5.57 -12.15 -15.73
CA THR A 418 6.05 -10.83 -15.34
C THR A 418 5.87 -9.85 -16.49
N ILE A 419 6.01 -8.55 -16.21
CA ILE A 419 6.12 -7.50 -17.23
C ILE A 419 7.49 -6.85 -17.09
N GLN A 420 8.28 -6.89 -18.15
CA GLN A 420 9.62 -6.31 -18.18
C GLN A 420 9.62 -4.92 -18.85
N ILE A 421 10.42 -4.00 -18.31
CA ILE A 421 10.63 -2.68 -18.91
C ILE A 421 11.68 -2.80 -20.02
N ILE A 422 11.32 -2.39 -21.23
CA ILE A 422 12.25 -2.26 -22.35
C ILE A 422 12.81 -0.84 -22.31
N LYS A 423 14.11 -0.69 -22.03
CA LYS A 423 14.78 0.62 -22.01
C LYS A 423 15.04 1.11 -23.44
N LYS A 424 15.15 2.44 -23.60
CA LYS A 424 15.54 3.06 -24.87
C LYS A 424 16.98 2.75 -25.25
#